data_AF-A0AA43CUN0-F1
#
_entry.id   AF-A0AA43CUN0-F1
#
_cell.length_a   1.000
_cell.length_b   1.000
_cell.length_c   1.000
_cell.angle_alpha   90.00
_cell.angle_beta   90.00
_cell.angle_gamma   90.00
#
_symmetry.space_group_name_H-M   'P 1'
#
loop_
_entity.id
_entity.type
_entity.pdbx_description
1 polymer ?
#
loop_
_entity_poly.entity_id
_entity_poly.type
_entity_poly.pdbx_seq_one_letter_code
_entity_poly.pdbx_strand_id
1 'polypeptide(L)'
;MKFETCGRHWAAVCILVAVSSVTFMIATPVSAASSGLDQECVMSLAETADDSTTLAEIRSRCKQAEEPADQADEAVVKTAPSPIDKRLAAEREAAASPYSILAHRPNYFLVAAYNWEGWDSEFENKNVESQFQLSLKVPLAVGLFKDRMDVYGAYTNRSFWQMYNSGDSEPFRETNHEPELWVQFRNDWKVWGLTNSINTVGFSHQSNGRSGEFSRSWNRLYASFLFERGRWTYDLKPWIWVSKDKESSDNPDIDDYMGYGEFRVSYGKDKHVVSGMFRNLLESGFDKGAVELSWSFPVFDYPYLRGYVQYFYGYGESLIDYNHKVNRLGIGISVTDWLH
;
A
#
# COMPACT_ATOMS: atom_id res chain seq x y z
N MET A 1 27.64 -19.14 -51.16
CA MET A 1 27.05 -19.67 -52.41
C MET A 1 26.21 -20.88 -52.03
N LYS A 2 24.90 -21.00 -52.25
CA LYS A 2 23.91 -20.21 -52.98
C LYS A 2 22.57 -20.30 -52.23
N PHE A 3 21.87 -19.17 -52.20
CA PHE A 3 20.42 -19.06 -52.02
C PHE A 3 19.71 -19.56 -53.28
N GLU A 4 18.53 -20.16 -53.14
CA GLU A 4 17.38 -20.22 -54.08
C GLU A 4 16.29 -21.11 -53.43
N THR A 5 14.98 -20.86 -53.43
CA THR A 5 14.08 -19.77 -53.87
C THR A 5 12.67 -20.13 -53.33
N CYS A 6 11.94 -19.16 -52.79
CA CYS A 6 10.68 -18.59 -53.35
C CYS A 6 9.41 -19.46 -53.28
N GLY A 7 8.46 -19.02 -52.45
CA GLY A 7 7.04 -19.34 -52.50
C GLY A 7 6.21 -18.13 -52.05
N ARG A 8 6.04 -17.16 -52.96
CA ARG A 8 5.14 -15.99 -52.84
C ARG A 8 3.72 -16.44 -52.51
N HIS A 9 3.01 -15.68 -51.67
CA HIS A 9 1.65 -15.20 -51.98
C HIS A 9 1.06 -14.20 -50.95
N TRP A 10 0.85 -12.95 -51.44
CA TRP A 10 -0.07 -11.84 -51.02
C TRP A 10 0.20 -11.14 -49.66
N ALA A 11 0.67 -9.88 -49.55
CA ALA A 11 0.27 -8.57 -50.10
C ALA A 11 -0.78 -7.80 -49.25
N ALA A 12 -0.37 -6.60 -48.81
CA ALA A 12 -1.13 -5.48 -48.21
C ALA A 12 -1.74 -5.76 -46.82
N VAL A 13 -1.45 -4.99 -45.77
CA VAL A 13 -1.85 -3.59 -45.60
C VAL A 13 -0.80 -2.82 -44.76
N CYS A 14 -0.19 -1.80 -45.36
CA CYS A 14 0.46 -0.71 -44.64
C CYS A 14 -0.62 0.30 -44.25
N ILE A 15 -0.78 0.59 -42.96
CA ILE A 15 -1.43 1.82 -42.50
C ILE A 15 -0.34 2.64 -41.79
N LEU A 16 0.06 3.70 -42.49
CA LEU A 16 0.77 4.85 -41.93
C LEU A 16 -0.09 5.47 -40.82
N VAL A 17 0.44 5.54 -39.60
CA VAL A 17 -0.05 6.47 -38.58
C VAL A 17 1.01 7.56 -38.44
N ALA A 18 0.91 8.57 -39.29
CA ALA A 18 1.52 9.87 -39.07
C ALA A 18 0.50 10.72 -38.31
N VAL A 19 0.61 10.77 -36.98
CA VAL A 19 -0.10 11.78 -36.19
C VAL A 19 0.89 12.90 -35.91
N SER A 20 0.72 13.98 -36.64
CA SER A 20 1.39 15.25 -36.42
C SER A 20 1.04 15.78 -35.02
N SER A 21 2.06 15.90 -34.18
CA SER A 21 2.00 16.58 -32.89
C SER A 21 1.82 18.08 -33.12
N VAL A 22 0.58 18.56 -33.09
CA VAL A 22 0.28 19.97 -32.88
C VAL A 22 0.24 20.19 -31.38
N THR A 23 1.36 20.62 -30.81
CA THR A 23 1.47 21.01 -29.41
C THR A 23 0.79 22.36 -29.22
N PHE A 24 -0.49 22.35 -28.83
CA PHE A 24 -1.15 23.55 -28.33
C PHE A 24 -0.70 23.74 -26.87
N MET A 25 0.25 24.65 -26.63
CA MET A 25 0.56 25.13 -25.27
C MET A 25 -0.65 25.92 -24.76
N ILE A 26 -1.55 25.24 -24.06
CA ILE A 26 -2.49 25.91 -23.16
C ILE A 26 -1.75 26.08 -21.84
N ALA A 27 -1.25 27.29 -21.59
CA ALA A 27 -0.82 27.68 -20.26
C ALA A 27 -2.06 27.72 -19.37
N THR A 28 -2.34 26.63 -18.66
CA THR A 28 -3.30 26.67 -17.55
C THR A 28 -2.65 27.48 -16.43
N PRO A 29 -3.30 28.53 -15.90
CA PRO A 29 -2.78 29.21 -14.73
C PRO A 29 -2.64 28.17 -13.61
N VAL A 30 -1.43 28.03 -13.08
CA VAL A 30 -1.19 27.34 -11.82
C VAL A 30 -2.00 28.12 -10.79
N SER A 31 -3.18 27.63 -10.44
CA SER A 31 -3.89 28.11 -9.27
C SER A 31 -3.08 27.62 -8.08
N ALA A 32 -2.23 28.49 -7.54
CA ALA A 32 -1.59 28.26 -6.25
C ALA A 32 -2.71 27.92 -5.26
N ALA A 33 -2.54 26.81 -4.54
CA ALA A 33 -3.45 26.45 -3.46
C ALA A 33 -3.59 27.67 -2.54
N SER A 34 -4.82 28.19 -2.40
CA SER A 34 -5.09 29.31 -1.50
C SER A 34 -4.80 28.84 -0.09
N SER A 35 -3.62 29.17 0.44
CA SER A 35 -3.50 29.41 1.87
C SER A 35 -4.65 30.36 2.21
N GLY A 36 -5.58 29.99 3.10
CA GLY A 36 -6.73 30.83 3.51
C GLY A 36 -6.28 32.15 4.10
N LEU A 37 -5.86 33.05 3.22
CA LEU A 37 -5.08 34.24 3.43
C LEU A 37 -5.41 35.12 2.23
N ASP A 38 -6.18 36.18 2.48
CA ASP A 38 -6.55 37.14 1.46
C ASP A 38 -5.29 37.84 0.91
N GLN A 39 -4.92 37.49 -0.33
CA GLN A 39 -3.73 38.04 -0.98
C GLN A 39 -3.87 39.55 -1.24
N GLU A 40 -5.07 40.06 -1.46
CA GLU A 40 -5.30 41.47 -1.73
C GLU A 40 -5.14 42.30 -0.45
N CYS A 41 -5.64 41.79 0.68
CA CYS A 41 -5.41 42.37 2.01
C CYS A 41 -3.92 42.39 2.38
N VAL A 42 -3.19 41.29 2.14
CA VAL A 42 -1.76 41.23 2.49
C VAL A 42 -0.94 42.23 1.70
N MET A 43 -1.22 42.36 0.39
CA MET A 43 -0.54 43.33 -0.46
C MET A 43 -0.86 44.77 -0.04
N SER A 44 -2.12 45.07 0.29
CA SER A 44 -2.50 46.39 0.78
C SER A 44 -1.81 46.74 2.10
N LEU A 45 -1.80 45.84 3.09
CA LEU A 45 -1.16 46.09 4.37
C LEU A 45 0.38 46.16 4.26
N ALA A 46 0.98 45.44 3.33
CA ALA A 46 2.41 45.55 3.07
C ALA A 46 2.82 46.93 2.53
N GLU A 47 1.92 47.64 1.85
CA GLU A 47 2.18 48.98 1.32
C GLU A 47 1.85 50.10 2.31
N THR A 48 0.87 49.89 3.21
CA THR A 48 0.34 50.97 4.07
C THR A 48 0.65 50.84 5.56
N ALA A 49 1.10 49.67 6.04
CA ALA A 49 1.38 49.49 7.46
C ALA A 49 2.71 50.15 7.87
N ASP A 50 2.81 50.54 9.15
CA ASP A 50 4.06 51.05 9.72
C ASP A 50 5.19 50.02 9.61
N ASP A 51 6.43 50.50 9.41
CA ASP A 51 7.65 49.68 9.25
C ASP A 51 7.93 48.71 10.42
N SER A 52 7.31 48.93 11.58
CA SER A 52 7.40 48.05 12.76
C SER A 52 6.44 46.87 12.73
N THR A 53 5.50 46.84 11.77
CA THR A 53 4.47 45.81 11.68
C THR A 53 5.09 44.51 11.17
N THR A 54 4.92 43.43 11.94
CA THR A 54 5.50 42.15 11.56
C THR A 54 4.65 41.44 10.51
N LEU A 55 5.29 40.60 9.69
CA LEU A 55 4.58 39.75 8.72
C LEU A 55 3.56 38.81 9.42
N ALA A 56 3.78 38.46 10.68
CA ALA A 56 2.85 37.67 11.48
C ALA A 56 1.56 38.44 11.80
N GLU A 57 1.66 39.74 12.11
CA GLU A 57 0.50 40.61 12.35
C GLU A 57 -0.30 40.86 11.08
N ILE A 58 0.36 41.10 9.95
CA ILE A 58 -0.31 41.25 8.65
C ILE A 58 -1.11 40.00 8.31
N ARG A 59 -0.51 38.81 8.45
CA ARG A 59 -1.18 37.52 8.23
C ARG A 59 -2.35 37.28 9.19
N SER A 60 -2.27 37.77 10.42
CA SER A 60 -3.35 37.66 11.40
C SER A 60 -4.55 38.54 11.01
N ARG A 61 -4.30 39.79 10.62
CA ARG A 61 -5.34 40.74 10.20
C ARG A 61 -6.06 40.28 8.93
N CYS A 62 -5.32 39.80 7.94
CA CYS A 62 -5.89 39.32 6.67
C CYS A 62 -6.53 37.93 6.73
N LYS A 63 -6.45 37.24 7.89
CA LYS A 63 -7.23 36.03 8.15
C LYS A 63 -8.60 36.31 8.74
N GLN A 64 -8.78 37.44 9.42
CA GLN A 64 -10.03 37.80 10.09
C GLN A 64 -11.06 38.45 9.13
N ALA A 65 -10.62 38.94 7.97
CA ALA A 65 -11.50 39.55 6.97
C ALA A 65 -12.37 38.54 6.20
N GLU A 66 -12.11 37.23 6.32
CA GLU A 66 -12.90 36.16 5.68
C GLU A 66 -14.08 35.63 6.54
N GLU A 67 -14.32 36.14 7.75
CA GLU A 67 -15.51 35.74 8.53
C GLU A 67 -16.69 36.69 8.26
N PRO A 68 -17.67 36.31 7.42
CA PRO A 68 -18.93 37.03 7.37
C PRO A 68 -19.64 36.91 8.71
N ALA A 69 -19.93 38.05 9.34
CA ALA A 69 -20.75 38.18 10.53
C ALA A 69 -22.22 37.90 10.20
N ASP A 70 -22.56 36.65 9.88
CA ASP A 70 -23.91 36.08 10.00
C ASP A 70 -23.87 34.58 9.68
N GLN A 71 -23.54 33.77 10.69
CA GLN A 71 -23.96 32.37 10.83
C GLN A 71 -23.59 31.88 12.23
N ALA A 72 -24.52 32.08 13.16
CA ALA A 72 -24.62 31.20 14.30
C ALA A 72 -25.25 29.88 13.81
N ASP A 73 -24.44 28.97 13.26
CA ASP A 73 -24.84 27.58 13.08
C ASP A 73 -23.62 26.65 13.06
N GLU A 74 -23.76 25.59 13.87
CA GLU A 74 -22.89 24.42 14.04
C GLU A 74 -21.38 24.69 14.19
N ALA A 75 -20.92 24.64 15.44
CA ALA A 75 -19.54 24.29 15.73
C ALA A 75 -19.22 22.94 15.07
N VAL A 76 -18.65 22.99 13.86
CA VAL A 76 -17.92 21.87 13.27
C VAL A 76 -16.82 21.55 14.26
N VAL A 77 -17.06 20.54 15.10
CA VAL A 77 -16.02 19.94 15.93
C VAL A 77 -14.92 19.58 14.94
N LYS A 78 -13.82 20.35 14.93
CA LYS A 78 -12.60 20.00 14.22
C LYS A 78 -12.04 18.76 14.90
N THR A 79 -12.62 17.61 14.58
CA THR A 79 -12.11 16.30 14.97
C THR A 79 -10.67 16.25 14.49
N ALA A 80 -9.75 15.96 15.40
CA ALA A 80 -8.34 15.81 15.05
C ALA A 80 -8.21 14.84 13.85
N PRO A 81 -7.32 15.13 12.88
CA PRO A 81 -7.18 14.31 11.68
C PRO A 81 -6.85 12.87 12.07
N SER A 82 -7.45 11.92 11.35
CA SER A 82 -7.25 10.51 11.59
C SER A 82 -5.79 10.10 11.30
N PRO A 83 -5.34 8.92 11.74
CA PRO A 83 -4.05 8.38 11.31
C PRO A 83 -3.92 8.26 9.78
N ILE A 84 -5.01 7.89 9.08
CA ILE A 84 -5.03 7.77 7.61
C ILE A 84 -4.95 9.15 6.95
N ASP A 85 -5.69 10.15 7.44
CA ASP A 85 -5.61 11.52 6.92
C ASP A 85 -4.17 12.05 6.98
N LYS A 86 -3.48 11.82 8.11
CA LYS A 86 -2.08 12.21 8.29
C LYS A 86 -1.17 11.50 7.30
N ARG A 87 -1.35 10.18 7.13
CA ARG A 87 -0.59 9.39 6.17
C ARG A 87 -0.82 9.89 4.73
N LEU A 88 -2.06 10.10 4.33
CA LEU A 88 -2.42 10.56 2.99
C LEU A 88 -1.88 11.96 2.70
N ALA A 89 -1.89 12.86 3.68
CA ALA A 89 -1.30 14.18 3.54
C ALA A 89 0.22 14.08 3.31
N ALA A 90 0.92 13.27 4.11
CA ALA A 90 2.37 13.05 3.95
C ALA A 90 2.72 12.38 2.62
N GLU A 91 1.94 11.37 2.20
CA GLU A 91 2.12 10.70 0.91
C GLU A 91 1.92 11.67 -0.26
N ARG A 92 0.96 12.60 -0.16
CA ARG A 92 0.73 13.62 -1.19
C ARG A 92 1.87 14.62 -1.30
N GLU A 93 2.36 15.09 -0.15
CA GLU A 93 3.51 16.00 -0.10
C GLU A 93 4.74 15.33 -0.73
N ALA A 94 5.00 14.07 -0.37
CA ALA A 94 6.10 13.32 -0.94
C ALA A 94 5.91 13.05 -2.45
N ALA A 95 4.70 12.72 -2.89
CA ALA A 95 4.37 12.46 -4.30
C ALA A 95 4.57 13.68 -5.23
N ALA A 96 4.65 14.90 -4.68
CA ALA A 96 5.00 16.09 -5.44
C ALA A 96 6.47 16.12 -5.89
N SER A 97 7.32 15.24 -5.34
CA SER A 97 8.74 15.13 -5.70
C SER A 97 8.98 14.02 -6.74
N PRO A 98 9.65 14.31 -7.88
CA PRO A 98 9.90 13.33 -8.96
C PRO A 98 10.70 12.08 -8.58
N TYR A 99 11.47 12.14 -7.49
CA TYR A 99 12.31 11.03 -7.02
C TYR A 99 11.75 10.37 -5.75
N SER A 100 10.47 10.61 -5.45
CA SER A 100 9.83 10.03 -4.27
C SER A 100 9.51 8.54 -4.46
N ILE A 101 9.88 7.75 -3.45
CA ILE A 101 9.42 6.38 -3.27
C ILE A 101 8.67 6.36 -1.94
N LEU A 102 7.44 5.88 -1.96
CA LEU A 102 6.58 5.84 -0.78
C LEU A 102 6.50 4.42 -0.24
N ALA A 103 6.20 4.26 1.05
CA ALA A 103 5.87 2.96 1.59
C ALA A 103 4.45 2.53 1.17
N HIS A 104 4.30 1.29 0.72
CA HIS A 104 3.00 0.72 0.38
C HIS A 104 2.39 -0.06 1.54
N ARG A 105 3.07 -1.12 1.97
CA ARG A 105 2.77 -1.92 3.18
C ARG A 105 3.85 -1.70 4.25
N PRO A 106 3.77 -2.31 5.44
CA PRO A 106 4.84 -2.22 6.43
C PRO A 106 6.19 -2.68 5.86
N ASN A 107 7.24 -1.91 6.13
CA ASN A 107 8.62 -2.28 5.83
C ASN A 107 9.27 -2.72 7.15
N TYR A 108 9.69 -3.98 7.24
CA TYR A 108 10.19 -4.54 8.48
C TYR A 108 11.27 -5.59 8.26
N PHE A 109 12.04 -5.83 9.32
CA PHE A 109 12.98 -6.94 9.45
C PHE A 109 12.75 -7.61 10.80
N LEU A 110 12.19 -8.82 10.79
CA LEU A 110 12.10 -9.73 11.92
C LEU A 110 13.44 -10.45 12.02
N VAL A 111 14.17 -10.17 13.10
CA VAL A 111 15.48 -10.76 13.34
C VAL A 111 15.34 -12.26 13.55
N ALA A 112 14.40 -12.64 14.41
CA ALA A 112 14.06 -14.03 14.68
C ALA A 112 12.55 -14.23 14.57
N ALA A 113 12.15 -15.20 13.76
CA ALA A 113 10.79 -15.68 13.64
C ALA A 113 10.78 -17.20 13.82
N TYR A 114 10.16 -17.66 14.91
CA TYR A 114 10.12 -19.07 15.29
C TYR A 114 8.82 -19.71 14.83
N ASN A 115 8.90 -20.82 14.12
CA ASN A 115 7.78 -21.62 13.62
C ASN A 115 7.61 -22.90 14.46
N TRP A 116 6.43 -23.09 15.05
CA TRP A 116 6.11 -24.26 15.88
C TRP A 116 5.67 -25.50 15.08
N GLU A 117 5.20 -25.34 13.85
CA GLU A 117 4.67 -26.45 13.03
C GLU A 117 5.77 -27.16 12.21
N GLY A 118 7.00 -26.61 12.19
CA GLY A 118 8.07 -27.10 11.32
C GLY A 118 7.87 -26.70 9.86
N TRP A 119 8.61 -27.36 8.96
CA TRP A 119 8.61 -27.08 7.51
C TRP A 119 8.31 -28.34 6.74
N ASP A 120 7.41 -28.27 5.77
CA ASP A 120 7.30 -29.31 4.76
C ASP A 120 8.31 -29.00 3.65
N SER A 121 9.53 -29.50 3.80
CA SER A 121 10.60 -29.25 2.85
C SER A 121 11.57 -30.42 2.78
N GLU A 122 12.11 -30.66 1.58
CA GLU A 122 13.19 -31.62 1.35
C GLU A 122 14.52 -31.19 2.00
N PHE A 123 14.64 -29.92 2.41
CA PHE A 123 15.82 -29.36 3.07
C PHE A 123 15.69 -29.38 4.60
N GLU A 124 16.81 -29.51 5.31
CA GLU A 124 16.86 -29.48 6.78
C GLU A 124 16.72 -28.05 7.34
N ASN A 125 15.55 -27.44 7.17
CA ASN A 125 15.28 -26.10 7.67
C ASN A 125 15.24 -26.05 9.21
N LYS A 126 15.79 -24.97 9.80
CA LYS A 126 15.65 -24.67 11.23
C LYS A 126 14.31 -24.02 11.50
N ASN A 127 13.73 -24.30 12.67
CA ASN A 127 12.46 -23.69 13.09
C ASN A 127 12.54 -22.17 13.29
N VAL A 128 13.73 -21.58 13.30
CA VAL A 128 13.93 -20.13 13.39
C VAL A 128 14.55 -19.59 12.11
N GLU A 129 13.96 -18.53 11.59
CA GLU A 129 14.47 -17.81 10.42
C GLU A 129 14.35 -16.30 10.62
N SER A 130 15.10 -15.53 9.84
CA SER A 130 14.83 -14.11 9.69
C SER A 130 13.77 -13.92 8.61
N GLN A 131 12.93 -12.90 8.77
CA GLN A 131 11.90 -12.59 7.81
C GLN A 131 11.84 -11.09 7.59
N PHE A 132 11.76 -10.65 6.34
CA PHE A 132 11.65 -9.22 6.07
C PHE A 132 10.69 -8.93 4.93
N GLN A 133 10.13 -7.73 4.97
CA GLN A 133 9.27 -7.20 3.93
C GLN A 133 9.77 -5.84 3.47
N LEU A 134 9.94 -5.69 2.16
CA LEU A 134 10.19 -4.42 1.48
C LEU A 134 8.99 -4.11 0.60
N SER A 135 8.28 -3.03 0.88
CA SER A 135 7.03 -2.68 0.19
C SER A 135 7.02 -1.20 -0.17
N LEU A 136 7.15 -0.96 -1.47
CA LEU A 136 7.34 0.37 -2.04
C LEU A 136 6.24 0.65 -3.05
N LYS A 137 5.75 1.88 -3.11
CA LYS A 137 4.88 2.38 -4.18
C LYS A 137 5.42 3.66 -4.78
N VAL A 138 5.09 3.86 -6.05
CA VAL A 138 5.42 5.03 -6.84
C VAL A 138 4.14 5.65 -7.41
N PRO A 139 3.96 6.98 -7.31
CA PRO A 139 2.87 7.66 -7.99
C PRO A 139 3.12 7.62 -9.51
N LEU A 140 2.15 7.12 -10.27
CA LEU A 140 2.22 7.10 -11.74
C LEU A 140 1.43 8.24 -12.35
N ALA A 141 0.28 8.58 -11.75
CA ALA A 141 -0.49 9.76 -12.07
C ALA A 141 -1.31 10.18 -10.85
N VAL A 142 -1.10 11.40 -10.35
CA VAL A 142 -1.78 11.90 -9.13
C VAL A 142 -2.62 13.12 -9.44
N GLY A 143 -3.65 13.36 -8.63
CA GLY A 143 -4.48 14.56 -8.73
C GLY A 143 -5.49 14.54 -9.87
N LEU A 144 -5.75 13.38 -10.48
CA LEU A 144 -6.69 13.25 -11.58
C LEU A 144 -8.13 13.54 -11.10
N PHE A 145 -8.96 14.07 -12.00
CA PHE A 145 -10.38 14.37 -11.76
C PHE A 145 -10.63 15.27 -10.53
N LYS A 146 -9.95 16.41 -10.48
CA LYS A 146 -9.98 17.38 -9.36
C LYS A 146 -9.53 16.71 -8.06
N ASP A 147 -8.35 16.12 -8.07
CA ASP A 147 -7.80 15.55 -6.85
C ASP A 147 -8.64 14.42 -6.24
N ARG A 148 -9.38 13.66 -7.05
CA ARG A 148 -10.18 12.52 -6.55
C ARG A 148 -9.64 11.16 -6.92
N MET A 149 -8.76 11.09 -7.93
CA MET A 149 -8.24 9.83 -8.43
C MET A 149 -6.72 9.88 -8.59
N ASP A 150 -6.07 8.82 -8.16
CA ASP A 150 -4.64 8.61 -8.38
C ASP A 150 -4.38 7.20 -8.92
N VAL A 151 -3.26 7.03 -9.60
CA VAL A 151 -2.77 5.77 -10.16
C VAL A 151 -1.39 5.50 -9.57
N TYR A 152 -1.19 4.29 -9.04
CA TYR A 152 0.06 3.89 -8.41
C TYR A 152 0.52 2.52 -8.93
N GLY A 153 1.84 2.37 -8.98
CA GLY A 153 2.49 1.06 -9.06
C GLY A 153 3.15 0.74 -7.73
N ALA A 154 3.15 -0.51 -7.32
CA ALA A 154 3.91 -0.98 -6.16
C ALA A 154 4.65 -2.27 -6.43
N TYR A 155 5.60 -2.53 -5.57
CA TYR A 155 6.28 -3.80 -5.47
C TYR A 155 6.47 -4.13 -3.99
N THR A 156 5.95 -5.29 -3.60
CA THR A 156 6.18 -5.88 -2.28
C THR A 156 7.00 -7.14 -2.43
N ASN A 157 8.10 -7.22 -1.68
CA ASN A 157 8.88 -8.43 -1.50
C ASN A 157 8.75 -8.92 -0.06
N ARG A 158 8.45 -10.20 0.15
CA ARG A 158 8.50 -10.86 1.47
C ARG A 158 9.48 -12.02 1.38
N SER A 159 10.52 -12.03 2.20
CA SER A 159 11.58 -13.03 2.17
C SER A 159 11.74 -13.73 3.52
N PHE A 160 12.05 -15.02 3.44
CA PHE A 160 12.21 -15.94 4.56
C PHE A 160 13.59 -16.58 4.47
N TRP A 161 14.47 -16.24 5.41
CA TRP A 161 15.89 -16.48 5.35
C TRP A 161 16.36 -17.36 6.50
N GLN A 162 16.91 -18.53 6.18
CA GLN A 162 17.49 -19.49 7.12
C GLN A 162 18.86 -18.99 7.64
N MET A 163 18.94 -17.75 8.10
CA MET A 163 20.14 -17.08 8.63
C MET A 163 20.83 -17.86 9.75
N TYR A 164 20.08 -18.73 10.44
CA TYR A 164 20.58 -19.55 11.54
C TYR A 164 20.93 -20.99 11.13
N ASN A 165 20.83 -21.32 9.84
CA ASN A 165 21.16 -22.64 9.31
C ASN A 165 22.56 -22.67 8.69
N SER A 166 23.59 -22.53 9.54
CA SER A 166 24.99 -22.57 9.10
C SER A 166 25.42 -23.91 8.51
N GLY A 167 24.68 -25.00 8.78
CA GLY A 167 24.92 -26.32 8.18
C GLY A 167 24.65 -26.35 6.67
N ASP A 168 23.71 -25.53 6.19
CA ASP A 168 23.28 -25.48 4.78
C ASP A 168 23.66 -24.16 4.09
N SER A 169 24.66 -23.43 4.61
CA SER A 169 25.08 -22.13 4.06
C SER A 169 23.99 -21.04 4.08
N GLU A 170 23.11 -21.09 5.09
CA GLU A 170 22.16 -20.02 5.42
C GLU A 170 21.27 -19.56 4.24
N PRO A 171 20.56 -20.48 3.56
CA PRO A 171 19.87 -20.17 2.31
C PRO A 171 18.59 -19.37 2.53
N PHE A 172 18.14 -18.67 1.49
CA PHE A 172 16.75 -18.20 1.44
C PHE A 172 15.81 -19.37 1.22
N ARG A 173 14.94 -19.65 2.20
CA ARG A 173 13.93 -20.70 2.10
C ARG A 173 12.84 -20.32 1.12
N GLU A 174 12.45 -19.04 1.08
CA GLU A 174 11.41 -18.54 0.18
C GLU A 174 11.53 -17.02 0.00
N THR A 175 11.15 -16.54 -1.19
CA THR A 175 10.94 -15.13 -1.47
C THR A 175 9.68 -14.98 -2.30
N ASN A 176 8.77 -14.08 -1.93
CA ASN A 176 7.59 -13.75 -2.72
C ASN A 176 7.71 -12.34 -3.29
N HIS A 177 7.42 -12.22 -4.58
CA HIS A 177 7.45 -11.01 -5.37
C HIS A 177 6.02 -10.64 -5.75
N GLU A 178 5.55 -9.48 -5.29
CA GLU A 178 4.17 -9.01 -5.50
C GLU A 178 4.16 -7.59 -6.10
N PRO A 179 4.31 -7.45 -7.43
CA PRO A 179 3.97 -6.21 -8.11
C PRO A 179 2.45 -5.97 -8.14
N GLU A 180 2.06 -4.73 -7.91
CA GLU A 180 0.67 -4.26 -7.96
C GLU A 180 0.56 -3.00 -8.84
N LEU A 181 -0.55 -2.87 -9.55
CA LEU A 181 -0.95 -1.66 -10.27
C LEU A 181 -2.41 -1.38 -9.94
N TRP A 182 -2.72 -0.16 -9.50
CA TRP A 182 -4.08 0.18 -9.13
C TRP A 182 -4.45 1.63 -9.40
N VAL A 183 -5.76 1.84 -9.42
CA VAL A 183 -6.39 3.15 -9.35
C VAL A 183 -7.03 3.26 -7.96
N GLN A 184 -6.79 4.37 -7.27
CA GLN A 184 -7.45 4.66 -6.00
C GLN A 184 -8.26 5.95 -6.08
N PHE A 185 -9.37 5.95 -5.37
CA PHE A 185 -10.36 7.01 -5.30
C PHE A 185 -10.44 7.52 -3.87
N ARG A 186 -10.28 8.84 -3.69
CA ARG A 186 -10.49 9.51 -2.41
C ARG A 186 -11.99 9.73 -2.20
N ASN A 187 -12.48 9.31 -1.04
CA ASN A 187 -13.88 9.40 -0.65
C ASN A 187 -13.99 10.02 0.75
N ASP A 188 -15.18 10.48 1.10
CA ASP A 188 -15.48 11.14 2.39
C ASP A 188 -16.89 10.81 2.91
N TRP A 189 -17.61 9.89 2.24
CA TRP A 189 -18.95 9.52 2.66
C TRP A 189 -18.93 8.68 3.94
N LYS A 190 -20.00 8.79 4.73
CA LYS A 190 -20.10 8.21 6.06
C LYS A 190 -21.25 7.22 6.17
N VAL A 191 -21.03 6.12 6.87
CA VAL A 191 -22.06 5.10 7.21
C VAL A 191 -21.84 4.59 8.63
N TRP A 192 -22.87 4.62 9.47
CA TRP A 192 -22.80 4.17 10.88
C TRP A 192 -21.61 4.75 11.69
N GLY A 193 -21.19 5.98 11.36
CA GLY A 193 -20.05 6.66 11.99
C GLY A 193 -18.66 6.21 11.48
N LEU A 194 -18.59 5.36 10.45
CA LEU A 194 -17.40 5.06 9.68
C LEU A 194 -17.31 6.03 8.50
N THR A 195 -16.14 6.62 8.27
CA THR A 195 -15.83 7.34 7.04
C THR A 195 -15.18 6.37 6.06
N ASN A 196 -15.62 6.32 4.81
CA ASN A 196 -14.90 5.65 3.74
C ASN A 196 -13.87 6.61 3.15
N SER A 197 -12.58 6.36 3.34
CA SER A 197 -11.52 7.32 2.98
C SER A 197 -10.92 7.01 1.62
N ILE A 198 -10.72 5.72 1.29
CA ILE A 198 -10.11 5.28 0.04
C ILE A 198 -10.83 4.05 -0.48
N ASN A 199 -11.14 4.05 -1.77
CA ASN A 199 -11.48 2.82 -2.50
C ASN A 199 -10.44 2.58 -3.59
N THR A 200 -10.05 1.33 -3.76
CA THR A 200 -9.02 0.92 -4.71
C THR A 200 -9.57 -0.17 -5.63
N VAL A 201 -9.19 -0.14 -6.90
CA VAL A 201 -9.34 -1.25 -7.84
C VAL A 201 -8.01 -1.49 -8.51
N GLY A 202 -7.52 -2.73 -8.47
CA GLY A 202 -6.17 -3.03 -8.92
C GLY A 202 -5.98 -4.45 -9.40
N PHE A 203 -4.79 -4.66 -9.96
CA PHE A 203 -4.27 -5.95 -10.36
C PHE A 203 -3.01 -6.26 -9.53
N SER A 204 -2.89 -7.50 -9.08
CA SER A 204 -1.74 -8.03 -8.34
C SER A 204 -1.26 -9.30 -9.03
N HIS A 205 0.03 -9.37 -9.34
CA HIS A 205 0.70 -10.62 -9.64
C HIS A 205 1.52 -11.00 -8.40
N GLN A 206 1.48 -12.25 -7.97
CA GLN A 206 2.35 -12.73 -6.91
C GLN A 206 2.99 -14.06 -7.34
N SER A 207 4.31 -14.15 -7.25
CA SER A 207 5.06 -15.37 -7.53
C SER A 207 6.26 -15.49 -6.61
N ASN A 208 6.81 -16.69 -6.52
CA ASN A 208 8.03 -16.93 -5.72
C ASN A 208 9.34 -16.95 -6.52
N GLY A 209 9.26 -16.75 -7.84
CA GLY A 209 10.44 -16.71 -8.71
C GLY A 209 11.17 -18.05 -8.85
N ARG A 210 10.56 -19.16 -8.42
CA ARG A 210 11.13 -20.51 -8.54
C ARG A 210 10.60 -21.24 -9.77
N SER A 211 11.28 -22.32 -10.14
CA SER A 211 10.95 -23.18 -11.28
C SER A 211 10.53 -24.58 -10.84
N GLY A 212 9.93 -25.33 -11.78
CA GLY A 212 9.54 -26.73 -11.56
C GLY A 212 8.52 -26.88 -10.43
N GLU A 213 8.66 -27.95 -9.65
CA GLU A 213 7.72 -28.29 -8.56
C GLU A 213 7.71 -27.29 -7.40
N PHE A 214 8.72 -26.43 -7.29
CA PHE A 214 8.78 -25.36 -6.29
C PHE A 214 8.18 -24.05 -6.79
N SER A 215 7.81 -23.96 -8.08
CA SER A 215 7.19 -22.75 -8.62
C SER A 215 5.82 -22.55 -7.98
N ARG A 216 5.52 -21.31 -7.60
CA ARG A 216 4.19 -20.92 -7.12
C ARG A 216 3.86 -19.56 -7.68
N SER A 217 2.65 -19.40 -8.20
CA SER A 217 2.20 -18.15 -8.79
C SER A 217 0.68 -18.03 -8.88
N TRP A 218 0.20 -16.79 -8.86
CA TRP A 218 -1.20 -16.46 -9.12
C TRP A 218 -1.36 -14.97 -9.44
N ASN A 219 -2.47 -14.64 -10.10
CA ASN A 219 -2.83 -13.27 -10.48
C ASN A 219 -4.20 -12.93 -9.89
N ARG A 220 -4.39 -11.70 -9.44
CA ARG A 220 -5.63 -11.27 -8.79
C ARG A 220 -6.08 -9.93 -9.34
N LEU A 221 -7.36 -9.82 -9.66
CA LEU A 221 -8.06 -8.54 -9.68
C LEU A 221 -8.63 -8.33 -8.29
N TYR A 222 -8.40 -7.16 -7.70
CA TYR A 222 -8.87 -6.87 -6.34
C TYR A 222 -9.54 -5.51 -6.27
N ALA A 223 -10.41 -5.38 -5.28
CA ALA A 223 -10.86 -4.10 -4.78
C ALA A 223 -10.42 -3.94 -3.32
N SER A 224 -10.29 -2.72 -2.83
CA SER A 224 -10.05 -2.42 -1.41
C SER A 224 -10.99 -1.31 -0.99
N PHE A 225 -11.59 -1.42 0.20
CA PHE A 225 -12.46 -0.42 0.78
C PHE A 225 -11.94 -0.07 2.18
N LEU A 226 -11.29 1.08 2.30
CA LEU A 226 -10.70 1.55 3.55
C LEU A 226 -11.69 2.46 4.27
N PHE A 227 -12.08 2.03 5.47
CA PHE A 227 -12.93 2.77 6.39
C PHE A 227 -12.16 3.16 7.65
N GLU A 228 -12.57 4.25 8.27
CA GLU A 228 -11.99 4.71 9.53
C GLU A 228 -13.02 5.23 10.52
N ARG A 229 -12.69 5.12 11.80
CA ARG A 229 -13.44 5.72 12.90
C ARG A 229 -12.52 6.03 14.08
N GLY A 230 -12.18 7.30 14.23
CA GLY A 230 -11.29 7.78 15.28
C GLY A 230 -9.88 7.19 15.14
N ARG A 231 -9.55 6.21 16.00
CA ARG A 231 -8.24 5.54 16.02
C ARG A 231 -8.23 4.20 15.30
N TRP A 232 -9.38 3.76 14.79
CA TRP A 232 -9.56 2.49 14.10
C TRP A 232 -9.58 2.67 12.60
N THR A 233 -9.05 1.68 11.90
CA THR A 233 -9.14 1.50 10.45
C THR A 233 -9.60 0.09 10.13
N TYR A 234 -10.36 -0.05 9.06
CA TYR A 234 -10.93 -1.30 8.59
C TYR A 234 -10.77 -1.34 7.07
N ASP A 235 -10.03 -2.31 6.55
CA ASP A 235 -9.81 -2.49 5.11
C ASP A 235 -10.38 -3.84 4.69
N LEU A 236 -11.34 -3.81 3.78
CA LEU A 236 -11.92 -4.99 3.17
C LEU A 236 -11.39 -5.12 1.74
N LYS A 237 -10.60 -6.17 1.47
CA LYS A 237 -9.93 -6.41 0.20
C LYS A 237 -10.40 -7.71 -0.46
N PRO A 238 -11.56 -7.75 -1.14
CA PRO A 238 -11.95 -8.91 -1.94
C PRO A 238 -11.11 -9.02 -3.22
N TRP A 239 -10.95 -10.24 -3.73
CA TRP A 239 -10.29 -10.48 -5.01
C TRP A 239 -10.93 -11.62 -5.81
N ILE A 240 -10.59 -11.63 -7.09
CA ILE A 240 -10.89 -12.69 -8.03
C ILE A 240 -9.56 -13.24 -8.54
N TRP A 241 -9.36 -14.55 -8.43
CA TRP A 241 -8.21 -15.23 -9.02
C TRP A 241 -8.36 -15.29 -10.55
N VAL A 242 -7.37 -14.75 -11.25
CA VAL A 242 -7.28 -14.73 -12.71
C VAL A 242 -6.30 -15.81 -13.17
N SER A 243 -6.82 -16.86 -13.80
CA SER A 243 -6.03 -17.87 -14.51
C SER A 243 -6.68 -18.21 -15.85
N LYS A 244 -5.85 -18.56 -16.85
CA LYS A 244 -6.34 -19.10 -18.13
C LYS A 244 -6.81 -20.55 -17.99
N ASP A 245 -6.13 -21.30 -17.14
CA ASP A 245 -6.45 -22.68 -16.76
C ASP A 245 -6.01 -22.85 -15.30
N LYS A 246 -6.95 -23.16 -14.40
CA LYS A 246 -6.65 -23.35 -12.98
C LYS A 246 -6.00 -24.71 -12.73
N GLU A 247 -6.42 -25.74 -13.45
CA GLU A 247 -5.96 -27.13 -13.24
C GLU A 247 -4.50 -27.31 -13.64
N SER A 248 -4.04 -26.55 -14.65
CA SER A 248 -2.65 -26.55 -15.08
C SER A 248 -1.78 -25.51 -14.36
N SER A 249 -2.29 -24.87 -13.31
CA SER A 249 -1.56 -23.85 -12.54
C SER A 249 -0.50 -24.51 -11.63
N ASP A 250 0.51 -23.74 -11.20
CA ASP A 250 1.52 -24.20 -10.25
C ASP A 250 0.93 -24.58 -8.87
N ASN A 251 -0.27 -24.08 -8.58
CA ASN A 251 -1.02 -24.26 -7.35
C ASN A 251 -2.54 -24.22 -7.65
N PRO A 252 -3.13 -25.31 -8.19
CA PRO A 252 -4.51 -25.34 -8.67
C PRO A 252 -5.57 -25.09 -7.60
N ASP A 253 -5.28 -25.41 -6.35
CA ASP A 253 -6.16 -25.35 -5.17
C ASP A 253 -5.85 -24.14 -4.27
N ILE A 254 -5.15 -23.12 -4.78
CA ILE A 254 -4.73 -21.96 -3.96
C ILE A 254 -5.90 -21.18 -3.34
N ASP A 255 -7.05 -21.12 -4.00
CA ASP A 255 -8.26 -20.45 -3.50
C ASP A 255 -8.90 -21.17 -2.32
N ASP A 256 -8.71 -22.48 -2.18
CA ASP A 256 -9.17 -23.21 -0.99
C ASP A 256 -8.49 -22.72 0.30
N TYR A 257 -7.26 -22.24 0.20
CA TYR A 257 -6.45 -21.81 1.35
C TYR A 257 -6.43 -20.30 1.51
N MET A 258 -6.26 -19.58 0.40
CA MET A 258 -6.23 -18.12 0.40
C MET A 258 -7.62 -17.51 0.41
N GLY A 259 -8.66 -18.22 -0.03
CA GLY A 259 -10.01 -17.70 -0.15
C GLY A 259 -10.13 -16.55 -1.16
N TYR A 260 -11.16 -15.73 -0.98
CA TYR A 260 -11.59 -14.71 -1.94
C TYR A 260 -11.45 -13.27 -1.41
N GLY A 261 -10.77 -13.09 -0.29
CA GLY A 261 -10.59 -11.77 0.30
C GLY A 261 -9.84 -11.78 1.62
N GLU A 262 -9.33 -10.61 1.97
CA GLU A 262 -8.68 -10.31 3.24
C GLU A 262 -9.44 -9.19 3.94
N PHE A 263 -9.57 -9.28 5.26
CA PHE A 263 -10.04 -8.20 6.10
C PHE A 263 -8.93 -7.80 7.07
N ARG A 264 -8.63 -6.50 7.13
CA ARG A 264 -7.63 -5.94 8.04
C ARG A 264 -8.25 -4.90 8.95
N VAL A 265 -7.95 -4.98 10.24
CA VAL A 265 -8.29 -3.97 11.23
C VAL A 265 -7.01 -3.45 11.87
N SER A 266 -6.88 -2.14 12.02
CA SER A 266 -5.73 -1.56 12.74
C SER A 266 -6.17 -0.47 13.71
N TYR A 267 -5.47 -0.38 14.85
CA TYR A 267 -5.70 0.60 15.91
C TYR A 267 -4.42 1.34 16.25
N GLY A 268 -4.45 2.68 16.18
CA GLY A 268 -3.32 3.56 16.48
C GLY A 268 -3.52 4.37 17.75
N LYS A 269 -2.62 4.25 18.73
CA LYS A 269 -2.64 5.04 19.98
C LYS A 269 -1.22 5.28 20.49
N ASP A 270 -0.90 6.55 20.76
CA ASP A 270 0.33 6.96 21.46
C ASP A 270 1.62 6.38 20.83
N LYS A 271 1.71 6.47 19.50
CA LYS A 271 2.76 5.84 18.68
C LYS A 271 2.81 4.31 18.77
N HIS A 272 1.79 3.62 19.24
CA HIS A 272 1.61 2.18 19.05
C HIS A 272 0.60 1.92 17.94
N VAL A 273 0.87 0.93 17.10
CA VAL A 273 -0.08 0.44 16.10
C VAL A 273 -0.21 -1.07 16.25
N VAL A 274 -1.43 -1.53 16.49
CA VAL A 274 -1.79 -2.95 16.49
C VAL A 274 -2.63 -3.20 15.24
N SER A 275 -2.32 -4.26 14.50
CA SER A 275 -3.07 -4.66 13.30
C SER A 275 -3.38 -6.15 13.33
N GLY A 276 -4.58 -6.50 12.87
CA GLY A 276 -5.01 -7.87 12.66
C GLY A 276 -5.51 -8.07 11.23
N MET A 277 -4.98 -9.09 10.56
CA MET A 277 -5.41 -9.56 9.25
C MET A 277 -6.13 -10.89 9.39
N PHE A 278 -7.22 -11.05 8.66
CA PHE A 278 -8.02 -12.26 8.62
C PHE A 278 -8.32 -12.64 7.17
N ARG A 279 -8.14 -13.91 6.82
CA ARG A 279 -8.38 -14.42 5.47
C ARG A 279 -9.00 -15.81 5.50
N ASN A 280 -9.99 -16.04 4.63
CA ASN A 280 -10.61 -17.35 4.36
C ASN A 280 -11.23 -18.11 5.56
N LEU A 281 -11.41 -17.46 6.72
CA LEU A 281 -11.93 -18.11 7.92
C LEU A 281 -13.40 -18.54 7.76
N LEU A 282 -14.26 -17.64 7.26
CA LEU A 282 -15.71 -17.91 7.19
C LEU A 282 -16.08 -18.86 6.07
N GLU A 283 -15.48 -18.67 4.88
CA GLU A 283 -15.79 -19.46 3.68
C GLU A 283 -15.40 -20.92 3.85
N SER A 284 -14.27 -21.18 4.51
CA SER A 284 -13.80 -22.54 4.78
C SER A 284 -14.46 -23.20 5.99
N GLY A 285 -15.44 -22.57 6.63
CA GLY A 285 -16.03 -23.10 7.87
C GLY A 285 -15.06 -23.13 9.05
N PHE A 286 -14.07 -22.25 9.07
CA PHE A 286 -12.95 -22.16 10.02
C PHE A 286 -11.92 -23.29 9.94
N ASP A 287 -11.97 -24.14 8.90
CA ASP A 287 -11.00 -25.22 8.70
C ASP A 287 -9.70 -24.75 8.02
N LYS A 288 -9.81 -23.74 7.13
CA LYS A 288 -8.69 -23.13 6.41
C LYS A 288 -8.64 -21.62 6.64
N GLY A 289 -7.57 -20.97 6.18
CA GLY A 289 -7.38 -19.53 6.27
C GLY A 289 -6.25 -19.10 7.20
N ALA A 290 -6.19 -17.81 7.49
CA ALA A 290 -5.06 -17.19 8.18
C ALA A 290 -5.46 -16.04 9.09
N VAL A 291 -4.68 -15.88 10.15
CA VAL A 291 -4.66 -14.71 11.04
C VAL A 291 -3.23 -14.21 11.15
N GLU A 292 -3.01 -12.92 10.88
CA GLU A 292 -1.73 -12.25 11.13
C GLU A 292 -1.97 -11.08 12.09
N LEU A 293 -1.34 -11.12 13.26
CA LEU A 293 -1.35 -10.04 14.24
C LEU A 293 0.01 -9.35 14.22
N SER A 294 0.01 -8.02 14.26
CA SER A 294 1.24 -7.25 14.36
C SER A 294 1.12 -6.11 15.35
N TRP A 295 2.26 -5.76 15.96
CA TRP A 295 2.38 -4.67 16.90
C TRP A 295 3.65 -3.88 16.63
N SER A 296 3.51 -2.61 16.24
CA SER A 296 4.60 -1.64 16.16
C SER A 296 4.58 -0.70 17.36
N PHE A 297 5.75 -0.39 17.92
CA PHE A 297 5.88 0.45 19.12
C PHE A 297 7.17 1.29 19.10
N PRO A 298 7.21 2.44 19.79
CA PRO A 298 8.40 3.28 19.82
C PRO A 298 9.55 2.59 20.57
N VAL A 299 10.77 2.70 20.06
CA VAL A 299 11.98 2.16 20.69
C VAL A 299 12.91 3.33 21.04
N PHE A 300 13.17 3.53 22.33
CA PHE A 300 14.07 4.59 22.86
C PHE A 300 13.82 6.00 22.29
N ASP A 301 12.56 6.34 21.99
CA ASP A 301 12.15 7.59 21.32
C ASP A 301 12.83 7.86 19.97
N TYR A 302 13.44 6.85 19.35
CA TYR A 302 14.05 6.97 18.05
C TYR A 302 12.97 7.12 16.96
N PRO A 303 13.01 8.19 16.13
CA PRO A 303 11.90 8.52 15.25
C PRO A 303 11.83 7.66 13.97
N TYR A 304 12.93 7.02 13.56
CA TYR A 304 13.02 6.34 12.26
C TYR A 304 12.78 4.83 12.33
N LEU A 305 12.90 4.23 13.51
CA LEU A 305 12.71 2.78 13.71
C LEU A 305 11.77 2.53 14.87
N ARG A 306 10.98 1.48 14.71
CA ARG A 306 9.98 1.04 15.67
C ARG A 306 10.24 -0.43 15.97
N GLY A 307 10.00 -0.84 17.20
CA GLY A 307 9.98 -2.25 17.56
C GLY A 307 8.78 -2.91 16.89
N TYR A 308 8.94 -4.13 16.42
CA TYR A 308 7.91 -4.84 15.65
C TYR A 308 7.80 -6.29 16.12
N VAL A 309 6.59 -6.70 16.49
CA VAL A 309 6.25 -8.11 16.76
C VAL A 309 5.18 -8.54 15.78
N GLN A 310 5.32 -9.73 15.21
CA GLN A 310 4.34 -10.32 14.30
C GLN A 310 4.04 -11.76 14.72
N TYR A 311 2.77 -12.11 14.80
CA TYR A 311 2.30 -13.47 14.99
C TYR A 311 1.46 -13.89 13.78
N PHE A 312 1.75 -15.04 13.20
CA PHE A 312 1.01 -15.61 12.08
C PHE A 312 0.49 -17.00 12.46
N TYR A 313 -0.77 -17.28 12.16
CA TYR A 313 -1.36 -18.60 12.32
C TYR A 313 -2.27 -18.94 11.15
N GLY A 314 -2.07 -20.11 10.54
CA GLY A 314 -2.91 -20.62 9.45
C GLY A 314 -2.12 -20.89 8.17
N TYR A 315 -2.74 -20.69 7.02
CA TYR A 315 -2.22 -21.09 5.70
C TYR A 315 -1.80 -19.89 4.84
N GLY A 316 -0.77 -20.07 4.00
CA GLY A 316 -0.33 -19.06 3.03
C GLY A 316 0.29 -17.82 3.64
N GLU A 317 1.15 -18.01 4.62
CA GLU A 317 2.08 -16.96 5.02
C GLU A 317 3.04 -16.57 3.88
N SER A 318 3.46 -17.59 3.14
CA SER A 318 4.26 -17.51 1.93
C SER A 318 3.59 -18.32 0.82
N LEU A 319 4.01 -18.14 -0.44
CA LEU A 319 3.46 -18.94 -1.54
C LEU A 319 3.88 -20.40 -1.48
N ILE A 320 5.12 -20.72 -1.07
CA ILE A 320 5.51 -22.13 -0.91
C ILE A 320 4.71 -22.82 0.21
N ASP A 321 4.33 -22.07 1.25
CA ASP A 321 3.54 -22.56 2.39
C ASP A 321 2.01 -22.32 2.19
N TYR A 322 1.52 -22.11 0.97
CA TYR A 322 0.10 -21.76 0.74
C TYR A 322 -0.88 -22.82 1.25
N ASN A 323 -0.51 -24.09 1.12
CA ASN A 323 -1.28 -25.26 1.55
C ASN A 323 -0.70 -25.93 2.80
N HIS A 324 0.29 -25.30 3.45
CA HIS A 324 0.88 -25.77 4.70
C HIS A 324 0.52 -24.84 5.86
N LYS A 325 0.15 -25.44 6.99
CA LYS A 325 -0.21 -24.69 8.19
C LYS A 325 1.05 -24.19 8.88
N VAL A 326 1.04 -22.92 9.25
CA VAL A 326 2.13 -22.24 9.95
C VAL A 326 1.61 -21.67 11.26
N ASN A 327 2.45 -21.74 12.29
CA ASN A 327 2.28 -21.03 13.55
C ASN A 327 3.62 -20.35 13.87
N ARG A 328 3.69 -19.04 13.71
CA ARG A 328 4.96 -18.28 13.78
C ARG A 328 4.84 -17.06 14.66
N LEU A 329 5.85 -16.83 15.50
CA LEU A 329 6.06 -15.57 16.22
C LEU A 329 7.42 -15.00 15.83
N GLY A 330 7.42 -13.75 15.37
CA GLY A 330 8.64 -13.02 15.04
C GLY A 330 8.76 -11.68 15.74
N ILE A 331 10.00 -11.30 15.99
CA ILE A 331 10.38 -10.07 16.68
C ILE A 331 11.48 -9.37 15.87
N GLY A 332 11.37 -8.06 15.72
CA GLY A 332 12.40 -7.25 15.09
C GLY A 332 12.04 -5.77 15.05
N ILE A 333 12.31 -5.12 13.92
CA ILE A 333 12.15 -3.68 13.72
C ILE A 333 11.33 -3.39 12.47
N SER A 334 10.61 -2.27 12.48
CA SER A 334 9.90 -1.73 11.32
C SER A 334 10.28 -0.27 11.06
N VAL A 335 10.35 0.10 9.79
CA VAL A 335 10.49 1.48 9.32
C VAL A 335 9.11 2.12 9.16
N THR A 336 8.16 1.38 8.60
CA THR A 336 6.78 1.83 8.38
C THR A 336 5.78 0.80 8.87
N ASP A 337 4.58 1.24 9.22
CA ASP A 337 3.47 0.35 9.58
C ASP A 337 2.21 0.67 8.75
N TRP A 338 1.05 0.15 9.15
CA TRP A 338 -0.20 0.34 8.42
C TRP A 338 -0.79 1.75 8.55
N LEU A 339 -0.42 2.49 9.61
CA LEU A 339 -0.98 3.82 9.91
C LEU A 339 0.08 4.93 9.86
N HIS A 340 1.36 4.59 9.90
CA HIS A 340 2.49 5.52 9.92
C HIS A 340 3.52 5.24 8.82
#